data_AF-A0A535IXS4-F1
#
_entry.id   AF-A0A535IXS4-F1
#
_cell.length_a   1.000
_cell.length_b   1.000
_cell.length_c   1.000
_cell.angle_alpha   90.00
_cell.angle_beta   90.00
_cell.angle_gamma   90.00
#
_symmetry.space_group_name_H-M   'P 1'
#
loop_
_entity.id
_entity.type
_entity.pdbx_description
1 polymer ?
#
loop_
_entity_poly.entity_id
_entity_poly.type
_entity_poly.pdbx_seq_one_letter_code
_entity_poly.pdbx_strand_id
1 'polypeptide(L)'
;RWGDPYRRSGRRPRPWKEPSGTVVHGVLEEFDAERQVILWNTVPTHPHLPEQPLSNRRPSRPEVAAGLTYVQRLIDIVRPRLVVGVGRIAAETLGSRAVYVRHPAQSGATAFRAGMRALL
;
A
#
# COMPACT_ATOMS: atom_id res chain seq x y z
N ARG A 1 16.43 5.69 3.57
CA ARG A 1 16.71 4.24 3.36
C ARG A 1 16.13 3.46 4.53
N TRP A 2 15.07 2.71 4.26
CA TRP A 2 14.36 1.88 5.23
C TRP A 2 15.30 0.82 5.85
N GLY A 3 15.73 1.05 7.09
CA GLY A 3 16.28 0.06 8.04
C GLY A 3 17.63 -0.60 7.72
N ASP A 4 18.39 -0.92 8.78
CA ASP A 4 19.58 -1.79 8.74
C ASP A 4 19.19 -3.28 8.79
N PRO A 5 20.00 -4.16 8.17
CA PRO A 5 19.65 -4.78 6.92
C PRO A 5 18.49 -5.79 7.05
N TYR A 6 17.37 -5.48 6.41
CA TYR A 6 16.31 -6.47 6.21
C TYR A 6 16.86 -7.70 5.48
N ARG A 7 16.65 -8.89 6.05
CA ARG A 7 16.98 -10.15 5.38
C ARG A 7 16.00 -10.37 4.23
N ARG A 8 16.52 -10.70 3.05
CA ARG A 8 15.68 -11.05 1.90
C ARG A 8 14.80 -12.25 2.23
N SER A 9 13.50 -12.14 1.95
CA SER A 9 12.53 -13.22 2.09
C SER A 9 12.63 -14.28 0.98
N GLY A 10 13.28 -13.95 -0.14
CA GLY A 10 13.43 -14.84 -1.30
C GLY A 10 14.88 -15.26 -1.56
N ARG A 11 15.05 -16.45 -2.16
CA ARG A 11 16.36 -17.02 -2.54
C ARG A 11 16.84 -16.61 -3.93
N ARG A 12 16.09 -15.78 -4.66
CA ARG A 12 16.47 -15.35 -6.02
C ARG A 12 17.72 -14.47 -5.97
N PRO A 13 18.67 -14.63 -6.92
CA PRO A 13 19.83 -13.75 -7.04
C PRO A 13 19.43 -12.28 -7.21
N ARG A 14 18.42 -12.03 -8.05
CA ARG A 14 17.83 -10.71 -8.28
C ARG A 14 16.44 -10.60 -7.64
N PRO A 15 16.18 -9.60 -6.77
CA PRO A 15 14.85 -9.35 -6.23
C PRO A 15 13.84 -9.07 -7.32
N TRP A 16 12.57 -9.34 -7.04
CA TRP A 16 11.47 -8.88 -7.87
C TRP A 16 11.40 -7.35 -7.80
N LYS A 17 11.16 -6.72 -8.96
CA LYS A 17 10.88 -5.29 -9.00
C LYS A 17 9.41 -5.09 -8.68
N GLU A 18 9.12 -4.13 -7.80
CA GLU A 18 7.78 -3.68 -7.50
C GLU A 18 7.65 -2.20 -7.90
N PRO A 19 7.23 -1.89 -9.14
CA PRO A 19 7.19 -0.53 -9.65
C PRO A 19 6.35 0.41 -8.77
N SER A 20 5.25 -0.08 -8.23
CA SER A 20 4.39 0.67 -7.30
C SER A 20 5.14 1.04 -6.02
N GLY A 21 5.87 0.11 -5.41
CA GLY A 21 6.70 0.38 -4.24
C GLY A 21 7.75 1.45 -4.51
N THR A 22 8.44 1.38 -5.65
CA THR A 22 9.41 2.43 -6.06
C THR A 22 8.77 3.83 -6.13
N VAL A 23 7.56 3.94 -6.67
CA VAL A 23 6.85 5.23 -6.75
C VAL A 23 6.43 5.71 -5.37
N VAL A 24 5.87 4.85 -4.52
CA VAL A 24 5.45 5.19 -3.15
C VAL A 24 6.64 5.69 -2.34
N HIS A 25 7.72 4.91 -2.27
CA HIS A 25 8.90 5.26 -1.49
C HIS A 25 9.59 6.52 -2.02
N GLY A 26 9.63 6.73 -3.34
CA GLY A 26 10.20 7.96 -3.90
C GLY A 26 9.45 9.22 -3.50
N VAL A 27 8.13 9.16 -3.28
CA VAL A 27 7.38 10.31 -2.73
C VAL A 27 7.65 10.47 -1.24
N LEU A 28 7.70 9.38 -0.47
CA LEU A 28 7.98 9.48 0.96
C LEU A 28 9.38 10.04 1.24
N GLU A 29 10.36 9.68 0.42
CA GLU A 29 11.72 10.23 0.46
C GLU A 29 11.74 11.73 0.12
N GLU A 30 10.96 12.17 -0.87
CA GLU A 30 10.84 13.59 -1.26
C GLU A 30 10.42 14.50 -0.09
N PHE A 31 9.62 13.97 0.85
CA PHE A 31 9.09 14.72 2.01
C PHE A 31 9.71 14.31 3.37
N ASP A 32 10.79 13.52 3.37
CA ASP A 32 11.38 12.94 4.60
C ASP A 32 10.34 12.24 5.52
N ALA A 33 9.34 11.62 4.90
CA ALA A 33 8.19 11.05 5.58
C ALA A 33 8.35 9.56 5.91
N GLU A 34 9.44 8.91 5.48
CA GLU A 34 9.64 7.45 5.62
C GLU A 34 9.40 6.95 7.06
N ARG A 35 9.82 7.70 8.07
CA ARG A 35 9.70 7.32 9.50
C ARG A 35 8.39 7.76 10.14
N GLN A 36 7.54 8.48 9.42
CA GLN A 36 6.30 9.08 9.93
C GLN A 36 5.04 8.42 9.36
N VAL A 37 5.20 7.44 8.46
CA VAL A 37 4.08 6.78 7.78
C VAL A 37 4.08 5.28 8.04
N ILE A 38 2.88 4.70 8.05
CA ILE A 38 2.69 3.26 8.01
C ILE A 38 2.03 2.91 6.69
N LEU A 39 2.69 2.05 5.91
CA LEU A 39 2.13 1.46 4.70
C LEU A 39 1.44 0.15 5.06
N TRP A 40 0.16 0.00 4.71
CA TRP A 40 -0.62 -1.19 5.01
C TRP A 40 -1.54 -1.57 3.86
N ASN A 41 -1.63 -2.86 3.56
CA ASN A 41 -2.47 -3.37 2.48
C ASN A 41 -3.90 -3.63 2.98
N THR A 42 -4.91 -3.29 2.16
CA THR A 42 -6.32 -3.59 2.46
C THR A 42 -6.57 -5.10 2.62
N VAL A 43 -5.80 -5.92 1.92
CA VAL A 43 -5.70 -7.37 2.14
C VAL A 43 -4.25 -7.68 2.53
N PRO A 44 -3.97 -8.14 3.76
CA PRO A 44 -2.60 -8.35 4.25
C PRO A 44 -1.93 -9.61 3.69
N THR A 45 -2.63 -10.36 2.83
CA THR A 45 -2.12 -11.54 2.12
C THR A 45 -1.93 -11.25 0.64
N HIS A 46 -1.22 -12.13 -0.08
CA HIS A 46 -1.01 -12.01 -1.52
C HIS A 46 -2.09 -12.78 -2.31
N PRO A 47 -3.11 -12.10 -2.87
CA PRO A 47 -4.15 -12.77 -3.65
C PRO A 47 -3.61 -13.17 -5.03
N HIS A 48 -3.56 -14.48 -5.27
CA HIS A 48 -3.09 -15.05 -6.53
C HIS A 48 -4.14 -16.00 -7.12
N LEU A 49 -4.02 -16.28 -8.42
CA LEU A 49 -4.80 -17.33 -9.09
C LEU A 49 -4.32 -18.72 -8.62
N PRO A 50 -5.22 -19.72 -8.54
CA PRO A 50 -4.84 -21.09 -8.21
C PRO A 50 -3.70 -21.60 -9.08
N GLU A 51 -2.77 -22.35 -8.49
CA GLU A 51 -1.57 -22.88 -9.15
C GLU A 51 -0.61 -21.82 -9.77
N GLN A 52 -0.86 -20.52 -9.53
CA GLN A 52 -0.05 -19.42 -10.08
C GLN A 52 0.38 -18.45 -8.98
N PRO A 53 1.31 -18.84 -8.08
CA PRO A 53 1.67 -18.09 -6.86
C PRO A 53 2.34 -16.73 -7.11
N LEU A 54 2.71 -16.44 -8.35
CA LEU A 54 3.32 -15.15 -8.76
C LEU A 54 2.33 -14.24 -9.50
N SER A 55 1.10 -14.71 -9.74
CA SER A 55 0.03 -13.87 -10.30
C SER A 55 -0.55 -12.96 -9.22
N ASN A 56 -1.08 -11.82 -9.62
CA ASN A 56 -1.80 -10.92 -8.72
C ASN A 56 -3.22 -10.76 -9.22
N ARG A 57 -4.19 -11.34 -8.51
CA ARG A 57 -5.61 -11.18 -8.84
C ARG A 57 -6.22 -10.08 -8.01
N ARG A 58 -7.36 -9.54 -8.47
CA ARG A 58 -8.16 -8.64 -7.64
C ARG A 58 -8.62 -9.40 -6.38
N PRO A 59 -8.49 -8.80 -5.18
CA PRO A 59 -9.04 -9.41 -3.97
C PRO A 59 -10.56 -9.48 -4.04
N SER A 60 -11.12 -10.53 -3.45
CA SER A 60 -12.56 -10.73 -3.31
C SER A 60 -13.14 -9.86 -2.20
N ARG A 61 -14.45 -9.66 -2.20
CA ARG A 61 -15.13 -8.90 -1.13
C ARG A 61 -14.92 -9.51 0.27
N PRO A 62 -15.00 -10.84 0.46
CA PRO A 62 -14.70 -11.45 1.77
C PRO A 62 -13.25 -11.21 2.23
N GLU A 63 -12.27 -11.28 1.32
CA GLU A 63 -10.87 -11.00 1.66
C GLU A 63 -10.66 -9.55 2.10
N VAL A 64 -11.29 -8.60 1.39
CA VAL A 64 -11.28 -7.17 1.78
C VAL A 64 -11.94 -6.98 3.14
N ALA A 65 -13.09 -7.61 3.39
CA ALA A 65 -13.79 -7.51 4.67
C ALA A 65 -12.96 -8.06 5.84
N ALA A 66 -12.31 -9.21 5.66
CA ALA A 66 -11.41 -9.78 6.66
C ALA A 66 -10.17 -8.90 6.90
N GLY A 67 -9.59 -8.34 5.83
CA GLY A 67 -8.48 -7.42 5.91
C GLY A 67 -8.83 -6.12 6.66
N LEU A 68 -10.04 -5.60 6.45
CA LEU A 68 -10.53 -4.37 7.09
C LEU A 68 -10.56 -4.47 8.62
N THR A 69 -10.82 -5.66 9.19
CA THR A 69 -10.75 -5.86 10.65
C THR A 69 -9.36 -5.49 11.20
N TYR A 70 -8.29 -5.80 10.48
CA TYR A 70 -6.92 -5.44 10.88
C TYR A 70 -6.64 -3.96 10.66
N VAL A 71 -7.10 -3.40 9.53
CA VAL A 71 -6.93 -1.96 9.24
C VAL A 71 -7.60 -1.11 10.31
N GLN A 72 -8.82 -1.47 10.73
CA GLN A 72 -9.54 -0.72 11.76
C GLN A 72 -8.77 -0.75 13.09
N ARG A 73 -8.32 -1.93 13.52
CA ARG A 73 -7.50 -2.06 14.73
C ARG A 73 -6.21 -1.24 14.65
N LEU A 74 -5.56 -1.23 13.49
CA LEU A 74 -4.36 -0.43 13.27
C LEU A 74 -4.64 1.07 13.41
N ILE A 75 -5.74 1.56 12.83
CA ILE A 75 -6.17 2.96 12.98
C ILE A 75 -6.46 3.28 14.45
N ASP A 76 -7.14 2.39 15.18
CA ASP A 76 -7.50 2.61 16.58
C ASP A 76 -6.26 2.67 17.50
N ILE A 77 -5.24 1.85 17.22
CA ILE A 77 -3.97 1.80 17.97
C ILE A 77 -3.10 3.02 17.63
N VAL A 78 -2.90 3.30 16.34
CA VAL A 78 -1.95 4.31 15.88
C VAL A 78 -2.53 5.72 15.99
N ARG A 79 -3.85 5.86 15.84
CA ARG A 79 -4.59 7.14 15.79
C ARG A 79 -3.93 8.13 14.81
N PRO A 80 -3.79 7.76 13.53
CA PRO A 80 -3.10 8.60 12.57
C PRO A 80 -3.86 9.91 12.31
N ARG A 81 -3.13 11.01 12.14
CA ARG A 81 -3.68 12.32 11.74
C ARG A 81 -4.31 12.32 10.34
N LEU A 82 -3.88 11.41 9.48
CA LEU A 82 -4.29 11.29 8.09
C LEU A 82 -4.32 9.82 7.70
N VAL A 83 -5.41 9.38 7.08
CA VAL A 83 -5.52 8.07 6.44
C VAL A 83 -5.65 8.29 4.95
N VAL A 84 -4.80 7.62 4.16
CA VAL A 84 -4.80 7.73 2.70
C VAL A 84 -5.21 6.40 2.09
N GLY A 85 -6.29 6.43 1.30
CA GLY A 85 -6.79 5.29 0.53
C GLY A 85 -6.10 5.21 -0.83
N VAL A 86 -5.07 4.37 -0.94
CA VAL A 86 -4.32 4.18 -2.19
C VAL A 86 -5.08 3.26 -3.13
N GLY A 87 -5.74 3.83 -4.14
CA GLY A 87 -6.58 3.11 -5.08
C GLY A 87 -8.02 2.94 -4.61
N ARG A 88 -8.89 2.56 -5.55
CA ARG A 88 -10.35 2.51 -5.34
C ARG A 88 -10.77 1.55 -4.22
N ILE A 89 -10.16 0.37 -4.17
CA ILE A 89 -10.52 -0.64 -3.15
C ILE A 89 -10.30 -0.09 -1.75
N ALA A 90 -9.14 0.53 -1.48
CA ALA A 90 -8.85 1.10 -0.17
C ALA A 90 -9.80 2.26 0.16
N ALA A 91 -10.01 3.18 -0.78
CA ALA A 91 -10.87 4.35 -0.56
C ALA A 91 -12.35 3.99 -0.39
N GLU A 92 -12.90 3.08 -1.19
CA GLU A 92 -14.28 2.59 -1.06
C GLU A 92 -14.48 1.86 0.27
N THR A 93 -13.49 1.08 0.71
CA THR A 93 -13.57 0.31 1.96
C THR A 93 -13.50 1.21 3.20
N LEU A 94 -12.68 2.27 3.16
CA LEU A 94 -12.50 3.20 4.29
C LEU A 94 -13.51 4.35 4.27
N GLY A 95 -14.15 4.63 3.13
CA GLY A 95 -15.14 5.68 2.97
C GLY A 95 -14.60 7.05 3.38
N SER A 96 -15.40 7.80 4.13
CA SER A 96 -15.05 9.14 4.63
C SER A 96 -13.86 9.18 5.59
N ARG A 97 -13.38 8.01 6.06
CA ARG A 97 -12.21 7.94 6.95
C ARG A 97 -10.89 8.15 6.22
N ALA A 98 -10.87 8.06 4.89
CA ALA A 98 -9.64 8.14 4.12
C ALA A 98 -9.74 9.11 2.94
N VAL A 99 -8.64 9.79 2.65
CA VAL A 99 -8.50 10.60 1.44
C VAL A 99 -8.03 9.71 0.30
N TYR A 100 -8.75 9.69 -0.81
CA TYR A 100 -8.41 8.89 -1.98
C TYR A 100 -7.18 9.46 -2.71
N VAL A 101 -6.25 8.58 -3.07
CA VAL A 101 -5.23 8.85 -4.09
C VAL A 101 -5.22 7.74 -5.13
N ARG A 102 -4.90 8.07 -6.38
CA ARG A 102 -4.81 7.09 -7.47
C ARG A 102 -3.71 6.07 -7.15
N HIS A 103 -3.98 4.78 -7.32
CA HIS A 103 -2.95 3.74 -7.16
C HIS A 103 -1.82 3.92 -8.19
N PRO A 104 -0.52 3.76 -7.82
CA PRO A 104 0.62 4.06 -8.69
C PRO A 104 0.81 3.07 -9.85
N ALA A 105 0.21 1.88 -9.78
CA ALA A 105 0.17 0.92 -10.90
C ALA A 105 -0.72 1.38 -12.08
N GLN A 106 -0.66 0.67 -13.20
CA GLN A 106 -1.53 0.89 -14.38
C GLN A 106 -1.53 2.35 -14.84
N SER A 107 -0.33 2.86 -15.13
CA SER A 107 -0.07 4.25 -15.53
C SER A 107 -0.51 5.32 -14.51
N GLY A 108 -0.76 4.94 -13.25
CA GLY A 108 -1.23 5.83 -12.20
C GLY A 108 -0.15 6.62 -11.47
N ALA A 109 1.14 6.40 -11.78
CA ALA A 109 2.25 6.98 -11.04
C ALA A 109 2.21 8.51 -10.94
N THR A 110 1.96 9.22 -12.05
CA THR A 110 1.89 10.69 -12.06
C THR A 110 0.76 11.22 -11.17
N ALA A 111 -0.44 10.62 -11.29
CA ALA A 111 -1.59 11.01 -10.48
C ALA A 111 -1.42 10.65 -8.99
N PHE A 112 -0.78 9.52 -8.69
CA PHE A 112 -0.40 9.16 -7.32
C PHE A 112 0.52 10.22 -6.71
N ARG A 113 1.59 10.61 -7.41
CA ARG A 113 2.56 11.62 -6.95
C ARG A 113 1.86 12.95 -6.68
N ALA A 114 1.05 13.43 -7.62
CA ALA A 114 0.31 14.68 -7.46
C ALA A 114 -0.65 14.62 -6.25
N GLY A 115 -1.37 13.52 -6.08
CA GLY A 115 -2.28 13.33 -4.95
C GLY A 115 -1.56 13.31 -3.61
N MET A 116 -0.43 12.60 -3.51
CA MET A 116 0.35 12.55 -2.27
C MET A 116 1.00 13.89 -1.93
N ARG A 117 1.52 14.63 -2.92
CA ARG A 117 2.09 15.98 -2.73
C ARG A 117 1.08 17.02 -2.23
N ALA A 118 -0.20 16.80 -2.49
CA ALA A 118 -1.26 17.67 -1.98
C ALA A 118 -1.61 17.36 -0.50
N LEU A 119 -1.10 16.26 0.06
CA LEU A 119 -1.45 15.77 1.39
C LEU A 119 -0.29 15.77 2.39
N LEU A 120 0.95 15.63 1.92
CA LEU A 120 2.18 15.66 2.71
C LEU A 120 2.79 17.07 2.71
#